data_AF-A0A7J4LEN6-F1
#
_entry.id   AF-A0A7J4LEN6-F1
#
_cell.length_a   1.000
_cell.length_b   1.000
_cell.length_c   1.000
_cell.angle_alpha   90.00
_cell.angle_beta   90.00
_cell.angle_gamma   90.00
#
_symmetry.space_group_name_H-M   'P 1'
#
loop_
_entity.id
_entity.type
_entity.pdbx_description
1 polymer ?
#
loop_
_entity_poly.entity_id
_entity_poly.type
_entity_poly.pdbx_seq_one_letter_code
_entity_poly.pdbx_strand_id
1 'polypeptide(L)' 'MEIFYTCPECGFSYKEKKWRDRCKRWCSAHKSCNLNIIKHGVSPK' A
#
# COMPACT_ATOMS: atom_id res chain seq x y z
N MET A 1 -8.78 -5.56 -17.53
CA MET A 1 -8.35 -4.30 -16.90
C MET A 1 -8.09 -4.59 -15.43
N GLU A 2 -6.82 -4.70 -15.03
CA GLU A 2 -6.46 -4.94 -13.62
C GLU A 2 -6.42 -3.61 -12.87
N ILE A 3 -7.26 -3.45 -11.85
CA ILE A 3 -7.31 -2.24 -11.03
C ILE A 3 -6.37 -2.44 -9.85
N PHE A 4 -5.26 -1.71 -9.83
CA PHE A 4 -4.37 -1.64 -8.69
C PHE A 4 -4.61 -0.35 -7.91
N TYR A 5 -4.67 -0.48 -6.60
CA TYR A 5 -4.82 0.61 -5.67
C TYR A 5 -3.45 1.03 -5.16
N THR A 6 -2.96 2.17 -5.63
CA THR A 6 -1.67 2.71 -5.20
C THR A 6 -1.82 3.55 -3.93
N CYS A 7 -0.90 3.36 -2.98
CA CYS A 7 -0.80 4.20 -1.79
C CYS A 7 -0.06 5.50 -2.15
N PRO A 8 -0.67 6.68 -1.95
CA PRO A 8 -0.03 7.95 -2.31
C PRO A 8 1.15 8.32 -1.38
N GLU A 9 1.23 7.71 -0.20
CA GLU A 9 2.27 8.01 0.79
C GLU A 9 3.59 7.30 0.49
N CYS A 10 3.52 6.08 -0.02
CA CYS A 10 4.69 5.22 -0.23
C CYS A 10 4.84 4.67 -1.65
N GLY A 11 3.86 4.90 -2.54
CA GLY A 11 3.90 4.44 -3.93
C GLY A 11 3.59 2.95 -4.14
N PHE A 12 3.37 2.16 -3.09
CA PHE A 12 3.04 0.74 -3.25
C PHE A 12 1.69 0.51 -3.91
N SER A 13 1.63 -0.42 -4.85
CA SER A 13 0.42 -0.77 -5.59
C SER A 13 -0.17 -2.10 -5.11
N TYR A 14 -1.48 -2.12 -4.85
CA TYR A 14 -2.15 -3.28 -4.24
C TYR A 14 -3.30 -3.76 -5.13
N LYS A 15 -3.47 -5.08 -5.27
CA LYS A 15 -4.64 -5.64 -5.98
C LYS A 15 -5.95 -5.42 -5.22
N GLU A 16 -5.90 -5.43 -3.89
CA GLU A 16 -7.09 -5.23 -3.06
C GLU A 16 -7.09 -3.84 -2.42
N LYS A 17 -8.25 -3.17 -2.47
CA LYS A 17 -8.47 -1.88 -1.82
C LYS A 17 -8.18 -1.94 -0.31
N LYS A 18 -8.47 -3.08 0.33
CA LYS A 18 -8.20 -3.34 1.76
C LYS A 18 -6.72 -3.17 2.11
N TRP A 19 -5.82 -3.68 1.28
CA TRP A 19 -4.37 -3.54 1.51
C TRP A 19 -3.91 -2.12 1.32
N ARG A 20 -4.39 -1.42 0.29
CA ARG A 20 -4.12 0.01 0.11
C ARG A 20 -4.64 0.84 1.28
N ASP A 21 -5.82 0.54 1.80
CA ASP A 21 -6.41 1.28 2.93
C ASP A 21 -5.63 1.05 4.23
N ARG A 22 -5.24 -0.21 4.50
CA ARG A 22 -4.31 -0.55 5.58
C ARG A 22 -2.97 0.17 5.41
N CYS A 23 -2.41 0.17 4.20
CA CYS A 23 -1.13 0.83 3.91
C CYS A 23 -1.24 2.33 4.18
N LYS A 24 -2.28 2.98 3.66
CA LYS A 24 -2.52 4.41 3.87
C LYS A 24 -2.68 4.75 5.35
N ARG A 25 -3.48 3.99 6.10
CA ARG A 25 -3.64 4.18 7.56
C ARG A 25 -2.32 4.01 8.30
N TRP A 26 -1.55 2.99 7.94
CA TRP A 26 -0.27 2.71 8.58
C TRP A 26 0.79 3.78 8.26
N CYS A 27 0.96 4.12 6.98
CA CYS A 27 1.86 5.19 6.55
C CYS A 27 1.52 6.52 7.22
N SER A 28 0.23 6.88 7.28
CA SER A 28 -0.18 8.13 7.90
C SER A 28 0.04 8.16 9.42
N ALA A 29 -0.16 7.04 10.11
CA ALA A 29 0.01 6.95 11.57
C ALA A 29 1.48 6.82 12.00
N HIS A 30 2.28 6.02 11.30
CA HIS A 30 3.65 5.68 11.69
C HIS A 30 4.72 6.42 10.86
N LYS A 31 4.35 7.14 9.80
CA LYS A 31 5.27 7.72 8.79
C LYS A 31 6.29 6.71 8.26
N SER A 32 5.91 5.44 8.21
CA SER A 32 6.76 4.31 7.82
C SER A 32 5.90 3.25 7.16
N CYS A 33 6.47 2.40 6.31
CA CYS A 33 5.74 1.30 5.67
C CYS A 33 5.74 0.04 6.53
N ASN A 34 4.61 -0.67 6.60
CA ASN A 34 4.55 -1.97 7.28
C ASN A 34 5.00 -3.08 6.32
N LEU A 35 6.05 -3.82 6.69
CA LEU A 35 6.57 -4.96 5.94
C LEU A 35 5.51 -6.03 5.65
N ASN A 36 4.59 -6.28 6.58
CA ASN A 36 3.49 -7.23 6.37
C ASN A 36 2.50 -6.74 5.32
N ILE A 37 2.23 -5.43 5.24
CA ILE A 37 1.31 -4.86 4.25
C ILE A 37 1.98 -4.85 2.89
N ILE A 38 3.21 -4.34 2.78
CA ILE A 38 3.93 -4.24 1.50
C ILE A 38 4.24 -5.62 0.89
N LYS A 39 4.31 -6.69 1.69
CA LYS A 39 4.39 -8.08 1.19
C LYS A 39 3.20 -8.50 0.31
N HIS A 40 2.03 -7.89 0.52
CA HIS A 40 0.84 -8.11 -0.31
C HIS A 40 0.71 -7.08 -1.44
N GLY A 41 1.63 -6.11 -1.49
CA GLY A 41 1.70 -5.11 -2.54
C GLY A 41 2.83 -5.39 -3.52
N VAL A 42 2.84 -4.60 -4.57
CA VAL A 42 3.92 -4.52 -5.54
C VAL A 42 4.68 -3.24 -5.28
N SER A 43 6.01 -3.34 -5.18
CA SER A 43 6.86 -2.16 -4.98
C SER A 43 6.66 -1.13 -6.08
N PRO A 44 6.67 0.18 -5.75
CA PRO A 44 6.84 1.20 -6.76
C PRO A 44 8.17 0.93 -7.49
N LYS A 45 8.11 0.91 -8.82
CA LYS A 45 9.30 0.81 -9.66
C LYS A 45 9.99 2.16 -9.75
#